data_AF-A0A2V5K643-F1
#
_entry.id   AF-A0A2V5K643-F1
#
_cell.length_a   1.000
_cell.length_b   1.000
_cell.length_c   1.000
_cell.angle_alpha   90.00
_cell.angle_beta   90.00
_cell.angle_gamma   90.00
#
_symmetry.space_group_name_H-M   'P 1'
#
loop_
_entity.id
_entity.type
_entity.pdbx_description
1 polymer ?
#
loop_
_entity_poly.entity_id
_entity_poly.type
_entity_poly.pdbx_seq_one_letter_code
_entity_poly.pdbx_strand_id
1 'polypeptide(L)'
;MSYFGYRGESVMKKRTVLALSAFITIGASFTAGVYAQDVIQKVEAYLRPDFKVVLNGQQVNLNAPPLVYDNSSYLPLKLVGQLLGAQVNWDSQSQTIHIVNRIYSEQAETPEEITDEVTMITPRVETVKYLGRTYTLLKIYDNKWTTLYRLSDARKMGIDTKGLRLSKEKYTEDIYVSEEELKKAWKETPEPSYTYDYTSPVPMGQISDLKVIDALNDFAKSVSKYKIGDKEYYTEPILMEPAEKVNQFYYWCRVNGKFSKYVITLIPFSELHGGRLDPNGVQYLPNGYTYKQLEPDDPEYYSY
;
A
#
# COMPACT_ATOMS: atom_id res chain seq x y z
N MET A 1 40.67 16.69 93.63
CA MET A 1 41.25 18.02 93.92
C MET A 1 40.58 19.00 92.99
N SER A 2 40.03 20.07 93.57
CA SER A 2 38.98 20.95 93.04
C SER A 2 39.42 21.93 91.94
N TYR A 3 38.40 22.61 91.39
CA TYR A 3 38.33 23.93 90.70
C TYR A 3 37.92 23.86 89.22
N PHE A 4 36.69 24.25 88.84
CA PHE A 4 36.16 25.63 88.62
C PHE A 4 37.12 26.45 87.75
N GLY A 5 36.77 27.11 86.64
CA GLY A 5 35.51 27.52 86.03
C GLY A 5 35.80 28.71 85.09
N TYR A 6 34.74 29.24 84.45
CA TYR A 6 34.65 30.52 83.69
C TYR A 6 35.27 30.56 82.28
N ARG A 7 34.49 30.71 81.18
CA ARG A 7 33.53 31.77 80.76
C ARG A 7 34.25 33.03 80.26
N GLY A 8 34.06 33.34 78.96
CA GLY A 8 34.47 34.60 78.35
C GLY A 8 34.07 34.67 76.88
N GLU A 9 33.00 35.40 76.59
CA GLU A 9 32.47 35.70 75.25
C GLU A 9 33.26 36.78 74.51
N SER A 10 33.13 36.73 73.18
CA SER A 10 33.12 37.84 72.21
C SER A 10 34.43 38.58 71.88
N VAL A 11 34.70 38.77 70.59
CA VAL A 11 34.58 40.06 69.88
C VAL A 11 34.60 39.80 68.35
N MET A 12 33.52 40.22 67.68
CA MET A 12 33.41 40.33 66.21
C MET A 12 34.26 41.49 65.66
N LYS A 13 34.70 41.43 64.38
CA LYS A 13 34.54 42.57 63.44
C LYS A 13 34.78 42.20 61.94
N LYS A 14 33.65 42.04 61.25
CA LYS A 14 33.25 42.60 59.93
C LYS A 14 34.22 42.57 58.73
N ARG A 15 33.73 41.91 57.65
CA ARG A 15 33.71 42.29 56.20
C ARG A 15 33.69 40.96 55.42
N THR A 16 32.70 40.54 54.64
CA THR A 16 31.82 41.22 53.68
C THR A 16 30.67 40.25 53.32
N VAL A 17 29.47 40.78 53.09
CA VAL A 17 28.26 40.06 52.63
C VAL A 17 28.30 39.90 51.10
N LEU A 18 27.59 38.87 50.57
CA LEU A 18 27.37 38.45 49.17
C LEU A 18 28.46 37.50 48.61
N ALA A 19 28.18 36.27 48.16
CA ALA A 19 27.00 35.79 47.46
C ALA A 19 26.57 34.36 47.87
N LEU A 20 25.37 34.26 48.41
CA LEU A 20 24.54 33.05 48.54
C LEU A 20 23.79 32.85 47.20
N SER A 21 24.40 32.20 46.20
CA SER A 21 23.67 31.72 45.01
C SER A 21 24.49 30.84 44.05
N ALA A 22 25.39 29.97 44.54
CA ALA A 22 26.10 29.04 43.64
C ALA A 22 26.52 27.71 44.30
N PHE A 23 25.76 27.21 45.27
CA PHE A 23 26.11 25.97 45.98
C PHE A 23 24.99 24.91 46.04
N ILE A 24 23.97 25.00 45.17
CA ILE A 24 22.93 23.97 45.03
C ILE A 24 22.74 23.64 43.55
N THR A 25 23.76 23.09 42.86
CA THR A 25 23.54 22.59 41.49
C THR A 25 24.58 21.58 40.99
N ILE A 26 25.32 20.87 41.84
CA ILE A 26 26.26 19.81 41.36
C ILE A 26 26.12 18.50 42.17
N GLY A 27 25.04 18.35 42.95
CA GLY A 27 24.90 17.22 43.90
C GLY A 27 23.74 16.25 43.66
N ALA A 28 22.96 16.36 42.59
CA ALA A 28 21.73 15.57 42.44
C ALA A 28 21.39 15.17 40.99
N SER A 29 22.40 14.93 40.16
CA SER A 29 22.21 14.30 38.86
C SER A 29 22.95 12.97 38.89
N PHE A 30 22.33 11.89 38.41
CA PHE A 30 22.86 10.52 38.30
C PHE A 30 22.59 9.54 39.47
N THR A 31 21.37 9.52 40.04
CA THR A 31 20.80 8.26 40.57
C THR A 31 19.29 8.21 40.35
N ALA A 32 18.88 8.15 39.08
CA ALA A 32 17.64 7.48 38.72
C ALA A 32 18.04 6.42 37.70
N GLY A 33 18.38 5.22 38.19
CA GLY A 33 18.42 4.05 37.33
C GLY A 33 17.03 3.92 36.73
N VAL A 34 16.93 4.14 35.42
CA VAL A 34 15.75 3.76 34.65
C VAL A 34 15.74 2.24 34.66
N TYR A 35 15.04 1.64 35.62
CA TYR A 35 14.63 0.26 35.48
C TYR A 35 13.62 0.23 34.33
N ALA A 36 14.11 -0.01 33.11
CA ALA A 36 13.27 -0.58 32.08
C ALA A 36 12.90 -1.97 32.61
N GLN A 37 11.74 -2.06 33.27
CA GLN A 37 11.17 -3.32 33.68
C GLN A 37 10.91 -4.10 32.40
N ASP A 38 11.59 -5.22 32.20
CA ASP A 38 11.34 -6.11 31.05
C ASP A 38 9.83 -6.38 31.01
N VAL A 39 9.13 -5.80 30.03
CA VAL A 39 7.66 -5.86 29.87
C VAL A 39 7.29 -7.19 29.24
N ILE A 40 7.86 -8.29 29.74
CA ILE A 40 7.50 -9.64 29.34
C ILE A 40 6.89 -10.31 30.56
N GLN A 41 5.55 -10.29 30.62
CA GLN A 41 4.81 -11.06 31.61
C GLN A 41 4.62 -12.48 31.08
N LYS A 42 5.11 -13.45 31.84
CA LYS A 42 4.82 -14.86 31.56
C LYS A 42 3.36 -15.13 31.90
N VAL A 43 2.63 -15.65 30.93
CA VAL A 43 1.24 -16.08 31.08
C VAL A 43 1.14 -17.58 30.84
N GLU A 44 0.21 -18.24 31.54
CA GLU A 44 -0.14 -19.64 31.28
C GLU A 44 -1.41 -19.69 30.44
N ALA A 45 -1.33 -20.40 29.31
CA ALA A 45 -2.43 -20.56 28.38
C ALA A 45 -2.53 -22.01 27.92
N TYR A 46 -3.74 -22.46 27.61
CA TYR A 46 -4.05 -23.85 27.28
C TYR A 46 -4.44 -23.97 25.81
N LEU A 47 -3.81 -24.89 25.07
CA LEU A 47 -4.28 -25.25 23.72
C LEU A 47 -5.43 -26.26 23.85
N ARG A 48 -6.51 -26.03 23.10
CA ARG A 48 -7.75 -26.82 23.15
C ARG A 48 -8.06 -27.46 21.79
N PRO A 49 -7.31 -28.48 21.36
CA PRO A 49 -7.57 -29.17 20.08
C PRO A 49 -8.93 -29.89 20.05
N ASP A 50 -9.56 -30.09 21.21
CA ASP A 50 -10.90 -30.66 21.37
C ASP A 50 -12.03 -29.68 21.02
N PHE A 51 -11.74 -28.37 20.94
CA PHE A 51 -12.72 -27.37 20.54
C PHE A 51 -13.04 -27.46 19.05
N LYS A 52 -14.33 -27.62 18.73
CA LYS A 52 -14.83 -27.62 17.37
C LYS A 52 -15.38 -26.25 17.02
N VAL A 53 -14.93 -25.70 15.89
CA VAL A 53 -15.49 -24.47 15.32
C VAL A 53 -16.43 -24.86 14.19
N VAL A 54 -17.66 -24.33 14.23
CA VAL A 54 -18.70 -24.59 13.25
C VAL A 54 -19.19 -23.26 12.69
N LEU A 55 -19.22 -23.14 11.37
CA LEU A 55 -19.76 -22.00 10.65
C LEU A 55 -20.90 -22.48 9.76
N ASN A 56 -22.10 -21.90 9.90
CA ASN A 56 -23.27 -22.27 9.10
C ASN A 56 -23.57 -23.79 9.08
N GLY A 57 -23.36 -24.46 10.22
CA GLY A 57 -23.57 -25.90 10.37
C GLY A 57 -22.45 -26.78 9.81
N GLN A 58 -21.43 -26.21 9.16
CA GLN A 58 -20.26 -26.93 8.67
C GLN A 58 -19.06 -26.77 9.60
N GLN A 59 -18.38 -27.88 9.90
CA GLN A 59 -17.18 -27.85 10.71
C GLN A 59 -16.03 -27.18 9.94
N VAL A 60 -15.38 -26.21 10.59
CA VAL A 60 -14.23 -25.49 10.07
C VAL A 60 -12.95 -26.22 10.47
N ASN A 61 -12.05 -26.43 9.51
CA ASN A 61 -10.72 -26.96 9.80
C ASN A 61 -9.78 -25.82 10.22
N LEU A 62 -9.26 -25.87 11.44
CA LEU A 62 -8.33 -24.86 11.95
C LEU A 62 -6.90 -25.30 11.67
N ASN A 63 -6.07 -24.37 11.19
CA ASN A 63 -4.62 -24.59 11.03
C ASN A 63 -3.84 -24.49 12.35
N ALA A 64 -4.48 -24.00 13.42
CA ALA A 64 -3.95 -23.99 14.78
C ALA A 64 -5.09 -24.23 15.79
N PRO A 65 -4.84 -24.98 16.88
CA PRO A 65 -5.85 -25.21 17.90
C PRO A 65 -6.22 -23.90 18.63
N PRO A 66 -7.48 -23.74 19.08
CA PRO A 66 -7.87 -22.61 19.92
C PRO A 66 -7.02 -22.51 21.19
N LEU A 67 -6.70 -21.29 21.58
CA LEU A 67 -5.96 -20.97 22.80
C LEU A 67 -6.93 -20.48 23.86
N VAL A 68 -6.85 -20.96 25.09
CA VAL A 68 -7.59 -20.42 26.23
C VAL A 68 -6.62 -19.73 27.17
N TYR A 69 -6.84 -18.45 27.39
CA TYR A 69 -6.08 -17.62 28.32
C TYR A 69 -7.04 -16.76 29.12
N ASP A 70 -6.87 -16.70 30.44
CA ASP A 70 -7.72 -15.92 31.36
C ASP A 70 -9.23 -16.13 31.10
N ASN A 71 -9.64 -17.40 31.07
CA ASN A 71 -11.01 -17.83 30.79
C ASN A 71 -11.62 -17.34 29.45
N SER A 72 -10.77 -16.82 28.55
CA SER A 72 -11.14 -16.33 27.22
C SER A 72 -10.57 -17.24 26.14
N SER A 73 -11.36 -17.53 25.11
CA SER A 73 -10.93 -18.34 23.97
C SER A 73 -10.47 -17.44 22.82
N TYR A 74 -9.28 -17.73 22.29
CA TYR A 74 -8.65 -17.00 21.21
C TYR A 74 -8.54 -17.91 19.99
N LEU A 75 -8.91 -17.36 18.85
CA LEU A 75 -8.85 -18.02 17.54
C LEU A 75 -7.89 -17.25 16.61
N PRO A 76 -7.29 -17.91 15.62
CA PRO A 76 -6.46 -17.23 14.63
C PRO A 76 -7.25 -16.16 13.88
N LEU A 77 -6.92 -14.90 14.12
CA LEU A 77 -7.66 -13.75 13.59
C LEU A 77 -7.80 -13.78 12.07
N LYS A 78 -6.74 -14.13 11.35
CA LYS A 78 -6.75 -14.21 9.88
C LYS A 78 -7.74 -15.25 9.36
N LEU A 79 -7.81 -16.41 10.01
CA LEU A 79 -8.72 -17.48 9.64
C LEU A 79 -10.18 -17.08 9.91
N VAL A 80 -10.46 -16.56 11.10
CA VAL A 80 -11.81 -16.09 11.46
C VAL A 80 -12.26 -14.96 10.55
N GLY A 81 -11.37 -13.99 10.28
CA GLY A 81 -11.63 -12.92 9.32
C GLY A 81 -11.98 -13.47 7.94
N GLN A 82 -11.17 -14.37 7.39
CA GLN A 82 -11.43 -14.97 6.07
C GLN A 82 -12.77 -15.72 6.01
N LEU A 83 -13.09 -16.49 7.05
CA LEU A 83 -14.35 -17.23 7.16
C LEU A 83 -15.58 -16.31 7.21
N LEU A 84 -15.42 -15.12 7.79
CA LEU A 84 -16.46 -14.09 7.87
C LEU A 84 -16.44 -13.15 6.65
N GLY A 85 -15.71 -13.49 5.59
CA GLY A 85 -15.63 -12.67 4.39
C GLY A 85 -14.83 -11.38 4.61
N ALA A 86 -13.89 -11.35 5.55
CA ALA A 86 -12.98 -10.22 5.76
C ALA A 86 -11.57 -10.55 5.26
N GLN A 87 -10.89 -9.56 4.69
CA GLN A 87 -9.47 -9.59 4.44
C GLN A 87 -8.73 -9.02 5.66
N VAL A 88 -7.80 -9.80 6.19
CA VAL A 88 -6.95 -9.43 7.33
C VAL A 88 -5.53 -9.25 6.83
N ASN A 89 -5.03 -8.01 6.88
CA ASN A 89 -3.67 -7.65 6.48
C ASN A 89 -2.92 -7.07 7.68
N TRP A 90 -1.63 -7.37 7.76
CA TRP A 90 -0.72 -6.81 8.74
C TRP A 90 0.07 -5.67 8.11
N ASP A 91 0.00 -4.48 8.69
CA ASP A 91 0.95 -3.39 8.40
C ASP A 91 2.07 -3.43 9.45
N SER A 92 3.27 -3.83 9.00
CA SER A 92 4.44 -3.92 9.86
C SER A 92 5.03 -2.57 10.28
N GLN A 93 4.79 -1.50 9.51
CA GLN A 93 5.34 -0.18 9.82
C GLN A 93 4.57 0.46 10.97
N SER A 94 3.24 0.42 10.90
CA SER A 94 2.36 0.98 11.93
C SER A 94 1.99 -0.02 13.03
N GLN A 95 2.46 -1.26 12.92
CA GLN A 95 2.08 -2.37 13.80
C GLN A 95 0.55 -2.54 13.93
N THR A 96 -0.18 -2.29 12.84
CA THR A 96 -1.63 -2.27 12.82
C THR A 96 -2.18 -3.47 12.07
N ILE A 97 -3.13 -4.16 12.69
CA ILE A 97 -3.93 -5.18 12.00
C ILE A 97 -5.14 -4.51 11.35
N HIS A 98 -5.20 -4.63 10.04
CA HIS A 98 -6.26 -4.11 9.22
C HIS A 98 -7.24 -5.21 8.86
N ILE A 99 -8.46 -5.10 9.41
CA ILE A 99 -9.59 -5.94 9.04
C ILE A 99 -10.48 -5.10 8.12
N VAL A 100 -10.67 -5.56 6.89
CA VAL A 100 -11.68 -5.00 5.97
C VAL A 100 -12.62 -6.09 5.56
N ASN A 101 -13.91 -5.77 5.46
CA ASN A 101 -14.82 -6.67 4.79
C ASN A 101 -14.39 -6.78 3.33
N ARG A 102 -14.15 -8.01 2.88
CA ARG A 102 -14.23 -8.35 1.47
C ARG A 102 -15.73 -8.35 1.18
N ILE A 103 -16.25 -7.32 0.52
CA ILE A 103 -17.70 -7.26 0.25
C ILE A 103 -18.13 -8.40 -0.70
N TYR A 104 -17.23 -9.17 -1.34
CA TYR A 104 -17.66 -10.23 -2.27
C TYR A 104 -16.82 -11.53 -2.28
N SER A 105 -17.45 -12.64 -1.85
CA SER A 105 -17.29 -13.99 -2.42
C SER A 105 -18.49 -14.42 -3.27
N GLU A 106 -19.59 -13.65 -3.26
CA GLU A 106 -20.79 -13.86 -4.06
C GLU A 106 -21.37 -12.48 -4.42
N GLN A 107 -21.12 -12.01 -5.64
CA GLN A 107 -21.76 -10.83 -6.20
C GLN A 107 -23.24 -11.14 -6.46
N ALA A 108 -24.14 -10.16 -6.28
CA ALA A 108 -25.56 -10.36 -6.55
C ALA A 108 -25.80 -10.70 -8.04
N GLU A 109 -26.64 -11.71 -8.32
CA GLU A 109 -27.07 -12.12 -9.67
C GLU A 109 -27.89 -11.05 -10.41
N THR A 110 -28.25 -9.95 -9.76
CA THR A 110 -28.87 -8.82 -10.46
C THR A 110 -27.86 -8.21 -11.42
N PRO A 111 -28.17 -8.15 -12.74
CA PRO A 111 -27.25 -7.58 -13.71
C PRO A 111 -26.81 -6.20 -13.25
N GLU A 112 -25.50 -6.01 -13.17
CA GLU A 112 -24.93 -4.67 -13.20
C GLU A 112 -25.42 -4.04 -14.49
N GLU A 113 -26.35 -3.09 -14.36
CA GLU A 113 -26.83 -2.36 -15.52
C GLU A 113 -25.71 -1.40 -15.92
N ILE A 114 -24.89 -1.86 -16.86
CA ILE A 114 -23.97 -1.00 -17.60
C ILE A 114 -24.87 -0.07 -18.40
N THR A 115 -25.05 1.14 -17.91
CA THR A 115 -26.01 2.09 -18.49
C THR A 115 -25.45 2.75 -19.75
N ASP A 116 -24.11 2.85 -19.84
CA ASP A 116 -23.45 3.66 -20.85
C ASP A 116 -22.09 3.08 -21.26
N GLU A 117 -21.67 3.35 -22.50
CA GLU A 117 -20.29 3.19 -22.96
C GLU A 117 -19.58 4.55 -22.90
N VAL A 118 -18.34 4.56 -22.42
CA VAL A 118 -17.49 5.75 -22.35
C VAL A 118 -16.19 5.53 -23.09
N THR A 119 -15.60 6.61 -23.60
CA THR A 119 -14.26 6.60 -24.19
C THR A 119 -13.34 7.46 -23.34
N MET A 120 -12.28 6.86 -22.80
CA MET A 120 -11.30 7.58 -22.01
C MET A 120 -10.46 8.53 -22.89
N ILE A 121 -10.29 9.77 -22.43
CA ILE A 121 -9.31 10.73 -22.97
C ILE A 121 -8.00 10.63 -22.20
N THR A 122 -8.05 10.67 -20.86
CA THR A 122 -6.84 10.73 -20.06
C THR A 122 -6.97 9.92 -18.77
N PRO A 123 -6.18 8.83 -18.63
CA PRO A 123 -6.04 8.15 -17.35
C PRO A 123 -5.12 8.96 -16.43
N ARG A 124 -5.42 8.92 -15.14
CA ARG A 124 -4.58 9.42 -14.06
C ARG A 124 -4.64 8.47 -12.88
N VAL A 125 -3.47 8.22 -12.30
CA VAL A 125 -3.40 7.53 -11.01
C VAL A 125 -3.34 8.56 -9.91
N GLU A 126 -4.17 8.37 -8.90
CA GLU A 126 -4.20 9.22 -7.72
C GLU A 126 -4.11 8.37 -6.47
N THR A 127 -3.48 8.92 -5.44
CA THR A 127 -3.50 8.34 -4.12
C THR A 127 -4.43 9.14 -3.24
N VAL A 128 -5.48 8.51 -2.71
CA VAL A 128 -6.46 9.16 -1.82
C VAL A 128 -6.50 8.50 -0.46
N LYS A 129 -6.81 9.26 0.57
CA LYS A 129 -7.18 8.78 1.90
C LYS A 129 -8.69 8.64 1.99
N TYR A 130 -9.17 7.49 2.45
CA TYR A 130 -10.58 7.20 2.68
C TYR A 130 -10.74 6.20 3.82
N LEU A 131 -11.62 6.50 4.76
CA LEU A 131 -11.88 5.75 6.00
C LEU A 131 -10.58 5.40 6.76
N GLY A 132 -9.68 6.37 6.84
CA GLY A 132 -8.39 6.24 7.53
C GLY A 132 -7.32 5.43 6.80
N ARG A 133 -7.54 5.03 5.53
CA ARG A 133 -6.56 4.30 4.71
C ARG A 133 -6.23 5.01 3.43
N THR A 134 -5.04 4.76 2.92
CA THR A 134 -4.57 5.29 1.66
C THR A 134 -4.77 4.26 0.55
N TYR A 135 -5.35 4.68 -0.57
CA TYR A 135 -5.62 3.86 -1.75
C TYR A 135 -5.05 4.52 -2.99
N THR A 136 -4.34 3.74 -3.79
CA THR A 136 -3.95 4.11 -5.15
C THR A 136 -5.04 3.63 -6.10
N LEU A 137 -5.60 4.53 -6.90
CA LEU A 137 -6.73 4.29 -7.78
C LEU A 137 -6.52 4.90 -9.15
N LEU A 138 -7.07 4.23 -10.16
CA LEU A 138 -7.14 4.72 -11.51
C LEU A 138 -8.41 5.56 -11.70
N LYS A 139 -8.23 6.83 -12.05
CA LYS A 139 -9.26 7.72 -12.57
C LYS A 139 -9.09 7.92 -14.06
N ILE A 140 -10.20 8.18 -14.75
CA ILE A 140 -10.22 8.56 -16.15
C ILE A 140 -11.10 9.78 -16.33
N TYR A 141 -10.85 10.53 -17.40
CA TYR A 141 -11.80 11.51 -17.91
C TYR A 141 -12.36 11.03 -19.24
N ASP A 142 -13.66 11.12 -19.42
CA ASP A 142 -14.31 10.85 -20.71
C ASP A 142 -14.30 12.08 -21.63
N ASN A 143 -14.93 11.95 -22.79
CA ASN A 143 -15.09 13.05 -23.77
C ASN A 143 -15.96 14.23 -23.33
N LYS A 144 -16.66 14.10 -22.21
CA LYS A 144 -17.46 15.16 -21.58
C LYS A 144 -16.72 15.77 -20.38
N TRP A 145 -15.46 15.39 -20.15
CA TRP A 145 -14.68 15.76 -18.96
C TRP A 145 -15.28 15.27 -17.65
N THR A 146 -16.11 14.22 -17.71
CA THR A 146 -16.62 13.52 -16.52
C THR A 146 -15.47 12.77 -15.87
N THR A 147 -15.27 12.97 -14.57
CA THR A 147 -14.34 12.15 -13.78
C THR A 147 -14.98 10.80 -13.47
N LEU A 148 -14.36 9.71 -13.90
CA LEU A 148 -14.78 8.35 -13.55
C LEU A 148 -13.69 7.61 -12.80
N TYR A 149 -14.11 6.77 -11.86
CA TYR A 149 -13.26 5.94 -11.03
C TYR A 149 -13.40 4.48 -11.48
N ARG A 150 -12.29 3.76 -11.59
CA ARG A 150 -12.36 2.33 -11.92
C ARG A 150 -13.13 1.61 -10.81
N LEU A 151 -14.16 0.86 -11.19
CA LEU A 151 -15.11 0.24 -10.25
C LEU A 151 -14.40 -0.69 -9.26
N SER A 152 -13.42 -1.46 -9.75
CA SER A 152 -12.62 -2.36 -8.92
C SER A 152 -11.81 -1.61 -7.85
N ASP A 153 -11.36 -0.39 -8.12
CA ASP A 153 -10.63 0.42 -7.14
C ASP A 153 -11.58 1.09 -6.13
N ALA A 154 -12.74 1.59 -6.59
CA ALA A 154 -13.78 2.09 -5.67
C ALA A 154 -14.26 1.00 -4.69
N ARG A 155 -14.38 -0.25 -5.16
CA ARG A 155 -14.71 -1.40 -4.30
C ARG A 155 -13.61 -1.73 -3.30
N LYS A 156 -12.34 -1.60 -3.66
CA LYS A 156 -11.20 -1.78 -2.72
C LYS A 156 -11.25 -0.76 -1.58
N MET A 157 -11.79 0.43 -1.82
CA MET A 157 -12.03 1.44 -0.79
C MET A 157 -13.17 1.08 0.17
N GLY A 158 -13.94 0.01 -0.10
CA GLY A 158 -15.09 -0.40 0.69
C GLY A 158 -16.36 0.39 0.41
N ILE A 159 -16.44 1.05 -0.76
CA ILE A 159 -17.63 1.77 -1.20
C ILE A 159 -18.68 0.76 -1.69
N ASP A 160 -19.93 0.89 -1.24
CA ASP A 160 -21.04 0.07 -1.73
C ASP A 160 -21.51 0.61 -3.08
N THR A 161 -21.21 -0.12 -4.15
CA THR A 161 -21.52 0.31 -5.52
C THR A 161 -22.86 -0.23 -6.03
N LYS A 162 -23.66 -0.88 -5.19
CA LYS A 162 -24.92 -1.49 -5.62
C LYS A 162 -25.93 -0.43 -6.04
N GLY A 163 -26.51 -0.60 -7.24
CA GLY A 163 -27.51 0.32 -7.79
C GLY A 163 -26.95 1.65 -8.31
N LEU A 164 -25.62 1.83 -8.32
CA LEU A 164 -24.99 2.96 -9.00
C LEU A 164 -25.02 2.74 -10.51
N ARG A 165 -25.06 3.83 -11.27
CA ARG A 165 -24.87 3.78 -12.72
C ARG A 165 -23.42 3.47 -13.05
N LEU A 166 -23.22 2.49 -13.92
CA LEU A 166 -21.91 2.01 -14.32
C LEU A 166 -21.70 2.25 -15.81
N SER A 167 -20.46 2.55 -16.18
CA SER A 167 -20.06 2.76 -17.56
C SER A 167 -18.96 1.79 -17.94
N LYS A 168 -19.02 1.20 -19.13
CA LYS A 168 -17.94 0.36 -19.68
C LYS A 168 -17.03 1.23 -20.54
N GLU A 169 -15.72 1.14 -20.32
CA GLU A 169 -14.74 1.80 -21.19
C GLU A 169 -14.60 1.01 -22.49
N LYS A 170 -14.65 1.72 -23.62
CA LYS A 170 -14.73 1.15 -24.96
C LYS A 170 -13.57 0.23 -25.33
N TYR A 171 -12.35 0.54 -24.90
CA TYR A 171 -11.13 -0.13 -25.35
C TYR A 171 -10.54 -1.07 -24.31
N THR A 172 -10.53 -0.68 -23.03
CA THR A 172 -10.01 -1.53 -21.96
C THR A 172 -11.05 -2.51 -21.44
N GLU A 173 -12.33 -2.28 -21.77
CA GLU A 173 -13.48 -3.01 -21.24
C GLU A 173 -13.65 -2.92 -19.71
N ASP A 174 -12.81 -2.13 -19.05
CA ASP A 174 -12.90 -1.90 -17.61
C ASP A 174 -14.20 -1.18 -17.29
N ILE A 175 -14.77 -1.52 -16.13
CA ILE A 175 -15.99 -0.89 -15.64
C ILE A 175 -15.63 0.29 -14.75
N TYR A 176 -16.32 1.39 -14.97
CA TYR A 176 -16.16 2.66 -14.28
C TYR A 176 -17.47 3.12 -13.67
N VAL A 177 -17.34 4.03 -12.71
CA VAL A 177 -18.46 4.73 -12.06
C VAL A 177 -18.09 6.20 -11.96
N SER A 178 -19.03 7.09 -12.30
CA SER A 178 -18.77 8.53 -12.24
C SER A 178 -18.58 8.99 -10.80
N GLU A 179 -17.83 10.08 -10.61
CA GLU A 179 -17.70 10.69 -9.28
C GLU A 179 -19.05 11.10 -8.68
N GLU A 180 -19.98 11.56 -9.53
CA GLU A 180 -21.33 11.94 -9.12
C GLU A 180 -22.10 10.76 -8.53
N GLU A 181 -22.02 9.58 -9.16
CA GLU A 181 -22.63 8.36 -8.64
C GLU A 181 -21.95 7.90 -7.35
N LEU A 182 -20.61 7.93 -7.31
CA LEU A 182 -19.86 7.54 -6.11
C LEU A 182 -20.14 8.41 -4.89
N LYS A 183 -20.36 9.72 -5.07
CA LYS A 183 -20.73 10.64 -3.99
C LYS A 183 -22.00 10.19 -3.24
N LYS A 184 -22.89 9.44 -3.89
CA LYS A 184 -24.12 8.89 -3.26
C LYS A 184 -23.81 7.75 -2.28
N ALA A 185 -22.67 7.07 -2.45
CA ALA A 185 -22.26 5.91 -1.68
C ALA A 185 -21.06 6.18 -0.74
N TRP A 186 -20.42 7.34 -0.87
CA TRP A 186 -19.32 7.75 -0.01
C TRP A 186 -19.77 7.95 1.44
N LYS A 187 -18.98 7.40 2.37
CA LYS A 187 -19.14 7.63 3.82
C LYS A 187 -18.40 8.88 4.30
N GLU A 188 -17.40 9.31 3.55
CA GLU A 188 -16.65 10.56 3.71
C GLU A 188 -16.09 11.00 2.34
N THR A 189 -15.59 12.22 2.22
CA THR A 189 -14.95 12.65 0.96
C THR A 189 -13.53 12.06 0.89
N PRO A 190 -13.17 11.32 -0.18
CA PRO A 190 -11.79 10.89 -0.38
C PRO A 190 -10.84 12.10 -0.49
N GLU A 191 -9.82 12.14 0.36
CA GLU A 191 -8.86 13.25 0.41
C GLU A 191 -7.62 12.93 -0.43
N PRO A 192 -7.19 13.77 -1.39
CA PRO A 192 -5.94 13.56 -2.10
C PRO A 192 -4.76 13.51 -1.13
N SER A 193 -3.98 12.43 -1.16
CA SER A 193 -2.83 12.22 -0.29
C SER A 193 -1.51 12.41 -1.03
N TYR A 194 -1.44 12.07 -2.32
CA TYR A 194 -0.24 12.21 -3.14
C TYR A 194 -0.58 12.11 -4.64
N THR A 195 0.10 12.92 -5.45
CA THR A 195 0.09 12.82 -6.91
C THR A 195 1.46 12.34 -7.37
N TYR A 196 1.51 11.29 -8.19
CA TYR A 196 2.76 10.68 -8.66
C TYR A 196 3.53 11.55 -9.64
N ASP A 197 4.86 11.40 -9.63
CA ASP A 197 5.75 11.90 -10.66
C ASP A 197 5.62 11.05 -11.93
N TYR A 198 5.44 11.69 -13.09
CA TYR A 198 5.22 11.04 -14.39
C TYR A 198 6.49 10.41 -14.98
N THR A 199 7.59 10.38 -14.23
CA THR A 199 8.85 9.79 -14.67
C THR A 199 8.91 8.27 -14.48
N SER A 200 8.04 7.70 -13.63
CA SER A 200 7.99 6.27 -13.33
C SER A 200 6.54 5.76 -13.30
N PRO A 201 6.27 4.54 -13.78
CA PRO A 201 4.94 3.96 -13.71
C PRO A 201 4.52 3.73 -12.25
N VAL A 202 3.25 3.96 -11.95
CA VAL A 202 2.72 3.65 -10.62
C VAL A 202 2.44 2.15 -10.50
N PRO A 203 3.06 1.42 -9.55
CA PRO A 203 2.74 0.02 -9.31
C PRO A 203 1.34 -0.09 -8.67
N MET A 204 0.46 -0.87 -9.30
CA MET A 204 -0.90 -1.16 -8.86
C MET A 204 -1.10 -2.67 -8.72
N GLY A 205 -2.22 -3.08 -8.14
CA GLY A 205 -2.62 -4.50 -8.15
C GLY A 205 -1.72 -5.45 -7.34
N GLN A 206 -1.15 -4.97 -6.22
CA GLN A 206 -0.31 -5.76 -5.29
C GLN A 206 1.12 -6.09 -5.77
N ILE A 207 1.64 -5.39 -6.79
CA ILE A 207 3.08 -5.45 -7.10
C ILE A 207 3.84 -4.91 -5.89
N SER A 208 4.54 -5.80 -5.18
CA SER A 208 5.23 -5.49 -3.91
C SER A 208 6.68 -5.99 -3.87
N ASP A 209 7.08 -6.87 -4.78
CA ASP A 209 8.47 -7.29 -4.91
C ASP A 209 9.31 -6.14 -5.48
N LEU A 210 10.25 -5.64 -4.68
CA LEU A 210 11.11 -4.51 -5.06
C LEU A 210 11.94 -4.79 -6.31
N LYS A 211 12.40 -6.03 -6.53
CA LYS A 211 13.17 -6.37 -7.73
C LYS A 211 12.31 -6.34 -8.98
N VAL A 212 11.06 -6.77 -8.86
CA VAL A 212 10.07 -6.67 -9.94
C VAL A 212 9.77 -5.19 -10.23
N ILE A 213 9.55 -4.38 -9.19
CA ILE A 213 9.34 -2.92 -9.35
C ILE A 213 10.53 -2.27 -10.05
N ASP A 214 11.75 -2.58 -9.64
CA ASP A 214 12.97 -2.06 -10.27
C ASP A 214 13.06 -2.48 -11.74
N ALA A 215 12.75 -3.75 -12.07
CA ALA A 215 12.75 -4.25 -13.45
C ALA A 215 11.73 -3.55 -14.34
N LEU A 216 10.54 -3.32 -13.79
CA LEU A 216 9.47 -2.58 -14.43
C LEU A 216 9.83 -1.09 -14.66
N ASN A 217 10.46 -0.45 -13.68
CA ASN A 217 10.94 0.93 -13.81
C ASN A 217 12.04 1.05 -14.86
N ASP A 218 12.99 0.13 -14.87
CA ASP A 218 14.05 0.11 -15.86
C ASP A 218 13.51 -0.16 -17.27
N PHE A 219 12.52 -1.05 -17.40
CA PHE A 219 11.77 -1.21 -18.64
C PHE A 219 11.14 0.12 -19.08
N ALA A 220 10.38 0.79 -18.21
CA ALA A 220 9.69 2.03 -18.57
C ALA A 220 10.68 3.12 -19.04
N LYS A 221 11.84 3.21 -18.39
CA LYS A 221 12.93 4.11 -18.83
C LYS A 221 13.48 3.72 -20.20
N SER A 222 13.68 2.43 -20.47
CA SER A 222 14.22 1.94 -21.75
C SER A 222 13.33 2.29 -22.94
N VAL A 223 12.02 2.32 -22.75
CA VAL A 223 11.03 2.64 -23.80
C VAL A 223 10.60 4.10 -23.79
N SER A 224 11.12 4.93 -22.87
CA SER A 224 10.76 6.35 -22.75
C SER A 224 10.99 7.15 -24.04
N LYS A 225 11.98 6.76 -24.86
CA LYS A 225 12.23 7.31 -26.19
C LYS A 225 12.78 6.21 -27.12
N TYR A 226 12.15 6.01 -28.27
CA TYR A 226 12.63 5.06 -29.29
C TYR A 226 12.33 5.55 -30.71
N LYS A 227 12.88 4.85 -31.72
CA LYS A 227 12.65 5.14 -33.15
C LYS A 227 12.11 3.92 -33.87
N ILE A 228 11.21 4.15 -34.82
CA ILE A 228 10.79 3.16 -35.82
C ILE A 228 10.95 3.81 -37.19
N GLY A 229 11.91 3.31 -37.98
CA GLY A 229 12.40 4.02 -39.15
C GLY A 229 12.91 5.41 -38.76
N ASP A 230 12.42 6.44 -39.44
CA ASP A 230 12.78 7.83 -39.18
C ASP A 230 11.86 8.53 -38.15
N LYS A 231 10.81 7.86 -37.66
CA LYS A 231 9.87 8.43 -36.69
C LYS A 231 10.36 8.23 -35.26
N GLU A 232 10.35 9.30 -34.46
CA GLU A 232 10.59 9.26 -33.02
C GLU A 232 9.28 9.04 -32.24
N TYR A 233 9.38 8.23 -31.20
CA TYR A 233 8.30 7.93 -30.27
C TYR A 233 8.77 8.23 -28.85
N TYR A 234 7.87 8.83 -28.07
CA TYR A 234 8.08 9.17 -26.68
C TYR A 234 6.99 8.50 -25.85
N THR A 235 7.38 7.82 -24.78
CA THR A 235 6.41 7.18 -23.87
C THR A 235 6.41 7.82 -22.51
N GLU A 236 5.23 8.21 -22.04
CA GLU A 236 4.99 8.68 -20.68
C GLU A 236 4.31 7.55 -19.89
N PRO A 237 4.97 6.96 -18.87
CA PRO A 237 4.36 5.89 -18.09
C PRO A 237 3.19 6.41 -17.25
N ILE A 238 2.15 5.58 -17.07
CA ILE A 238 1.00 5.86 -16.20
C ILE A 238 1.00 4.90 -15.02
N LEU A 239 0.81 3.60 -15.28
CA LEU A 239 0.74 2.58 -14.24
C LEU A 239 1.21 1.24 -14.77
N MET A 240 1.50 0.35 -13.83
CA MET A 240 1.67 -1.07 -14.08
C MET A 240 0.86 -1.90 -13.12
N GLU A 241 0.28 -2.99 -13.60
CA GLU A 241 -0.47 -3.93 -12.78
C GLU A 241 -0.27 -5.36 -13.30
N PRO A 242 -0.43 -6.40 -12.46
CA PRO A 242 -0.30 -7.78 -12.93
C PRO A 242 -1.30 -8.08 -14.04
N ALA A 243 -0.85 -8.81 -15.06
CA ALA A 243 -1.71 -9.40 -16.07
C ALA A 243 -2.11 -10.82 -15.68
N GLU A 244 -2.80 -11.54 -16.57
CA GLU A 244 -3.37 -12.86 -16.27
C GLU A 244 -2.30 -13.93 -15.98
N LYS A 245 -1.14 -13.83 -16.63
CA LYS A 245 -0.06 -14.83 -16.49
C LYS A 245 0.99 -14.35 -15.50
N VAL A 246 1.63 -15.32 -14.85
CA VAL A 246 2.78 -15.08 -13.98
C VAL A 246 3.86 -14.31 -14.75
N ASN A 247 4.48 -13.33 -14.07
CA ASN A 247 5.48 -12.41 -14.62
C ASN A 247 5.01 -11.57 -15.82
N GLN A 248 3.71 -11.53 -16.11
CA GLN A 248 3.14 -10.59 -17.06
C GLN A 248 2.51 -9.40 -16.35
N PHE A 249 2.67 -8.22 -16.96
CA PHE A 249 2.21 -6.96 -16.42
C PHE A 249 1.55 -6.14 -17.52
N TYR A 250 0.39 -5.57 -17.22
CA TYR A 250 -0.15 -4.50 -18.04
C TYR A 250 0.66 -3.23 -17.78
N TYR A 251 1.15 -2.61 -18.84
CA TYR A 251 1.80 -1.30 -18.82
C TYR A 251 0.95 -0.30 -19.54
N TRP A 252 0.44 0.66 -18.78
CA TRP A 252 -0.31 1.77 -19.30
C TRP A 252 0.65 2.93 -19.50
N CYS A 253 0.65 3.51 -20.69
CA CYS A 253 1.47 4.68 -20.99
C CYS A 253 0.76 5.58 -22.01
N ARG A 254 1.34 6.76 -22.25
CA ARG A 254 1.01 7.57 -23.41
C ARG A 254 2.14 7.50 -24.42
N VAL A 255 1.84 7.13 -25.65
CA VAL A 255 2.80 7.19 -26.76
C VAL A 255 2.49 8.44 -27.58
N ASN A 256 3.41 9.40 -27.58
CA ASN A 256 3.22 10.71 -28.22
C ASN A 256 1.89 11.38 -27.82
N GLY A 257 1.55 11.30 -26.53
CA GLY A 257 0.32 11.88 -25.96
C GLY A 257 -0.93 11.01 -26.05
N LYS A 258 -0.91 9.91 -26.80
CA LYS A 258 -2.06 8.99 -26.96
C LYS A 258 -2.00 7.83 -25.99
N PHE A 259 -3.11 7.49 -25.36
CA PHE A 259 -3.17 6.35 -24.44
C PHE A 259 -2.85 5.03 -25.15
N SER A 260 -2.09 4.16 -24.47
CA SER A 260 -1.81 2.80 -24.91
C SER A 260 -1.67 1.89 -23.70
N LYS A 261 -2.10 0.63 -23.86
CA LYS A 261 -1.97 -0.43 -22.85
C LYS A 261 -1.27 -1.61 -23.49
N TYR A 262 -0.15 -2.02 -22.91
CA TYR A 262 0.65 -3.12 -23.41
C TYR A 262 0.73 -4.25 -22.39
N VAL A 263 0.99 -5.47 -22.84
CA VAL A 263 1.37 -6.58 -21.97
C VAL A 263 2.88 -6.79 -22.07
N ILE A 264 3.57 -6.64 -20.95
CA ILE A 264 5.00 -6.91 -20.83
C ILE A 264 5.17 -8.23 -20.12
N THR A 265 6.16 -9.01 -20.53
CA THR A 265 6.60 -10.20 -19.79
C THR A 265 8.00 -9.93 -19.24
N LEU A 266 8.15 -10.02 -17.92
CA LEU A 266 9.45 -10.08 -17.28
C LEU A 266 9.98 -11.52 -17.33
N ILE A 267 11.23 -11.68 -17.71
CA ILE A 267 11.90 -12.98 -17.83
C ILE A 267 13.00 -13.03 -16.76
N PRO A 268 12.90 -13.93 -15.77
CA PRO A 268 13.94 -14.13 -14.76
C PRO A 268 15.25 -14.61 -15.38
N PHE A 269 16.38 -14.13 -14.86
CA PHE A 269 17.71 -14.54 -15.37
C PHE A 269 17.96 -16.05 -15.27
N SER A 270 17.38 -16.73 -14.27
CA SER A 270 17.48 -18.18 -14.11
C SER A 270 16.87 -18.97 -15.28
N GLU A 271 15.97 -18.36 -16.05
CA GLU A 271 15.31 -18.98 -17.20
C GLU A 271 16.05 -18.70 -18.52
N LEU A 272 17.09 -17.86 -18.50
CA LEU A 272 17.95 -17.61 -19.66
C LEU A 272 19.04 -18.68 -19.74
N HIS A 273 18.78 -19.75 -20.48
CA HIS A 273 19.77 -20.81 -20.71
C HIS A 273 20.91 -20.31 -21.63
N GLY A 274 22.11 -20.12 -21.07
CA GLY A 274 23.33 -19.74 -21.80
C GLY A 274 23.64 -18.25 -21.71
N GLY A 275 24.77 -17.91 -21.08
CA GLY A 275 25.12 -16.55 -20.67
C GLY A 275 25.20 -15.50 -21.80
N ARG A 276 25.08 -14.23 -21.36
CA ARG A 276 25.30 -12.96 -22.07
C ARG A 276 25.61 -13.11 -23.58
N LEU A 277 24.56 -13.07 -24.40
CA LEU A 277 24.41 -12.27 -25.64
C LEU A 277 23.25 -12.82 -26.49
N ASP A 278 22.45 -11.95 -27.08
CA ASP A 278 21.79 -12.22 -28.38
C ASP A 278 21.93 -10.98 -29.29
N PRO A 279 22.33 -11.15 -30.56
CA PRO A 279 22.40 -10.12 -31.61
C PRO A 279 21.10 -9.36 -31.93
N ASN A 280 19.96 -9.67 -31.29
CA ASN A 280 18.64 -9.08 -31.54
C ASN A 280 18.16 -8.03 -30.51
N GLY A 281 19.04 -7.44 -29.70
CA GLY A 281 18.69 -6.20 -28.96
C GLY A 281 17.95 -6.35 -27.62
N VAL A 282 18.13 -7.47 -26.90
CA VAL A 282 17.62 -7.62 -25.52
C VAL A 282 18.49 -6.80 -24.55
N GLN A 283 17.89 -5.82 -23.85
CA GLN A 283 18.60 -5.02 -22.85
C GLN A 283 18.68 -5.77 -21.50
N TYR A 284 19.91 -6.01 -21.03
CA TYR A 284 20.16 -6.59 -19.71
C TYR A 284 19.85 -5.55 -18.63
N LEU A 285 18.97 -5.90 -17.68
CA LEU A 285 18.70 -5.05 -16.51
C LEU A 285 19.55 -5.49 -15.30
N PRO A 286 20.03 -4.56 -14.46
CA PRO A 286 20.89 -4.88 -13.30
C PRO A 286 20.21 -5.74 -12.22
N ASN A 287 18.89 -5.85 -12.24
CA ASN A 287 18.05 -6.44 -11.19
C ASN A 287 17.75 -7.94 -11.38
N GLY A 288 18.36 -8.60 -12.37
CA GLY A 288 18.20 -10.05 -12.59
C GLY A 288 16.97 -10.42 -13.42
N TYR A 289 16.35 -9.45 -14.08
CA TYR A 289 15.30 -9.66 -15.08
C TYR A 289 15.73 -9.13 -16.46
N THR A 290 15.06 -9.60 -17.50
CA THR A 290 14.94 -8.91 -18.79
C THR A 290 13.48 -8.85 -19.20
N TYR A 291 13.16 -8.24 -20.34
CA TYR A 291 11.80 -8.11 -20.83
C TYR A 291 11.73 -8.35 -22.34
N LYS A 292 10.56 -8.79 -22.81
CA LYS A 292 10.27 -8.75 -24.25
C LYS A 292 9.86 -7.32 -24.62
N GLN A 293 10.55 -6.72 -25.60
CA GLN A 293 10.20 -5.40 -26.12
C GLN A 293 8.79 -5.42 -26.70
N LEU A 294 8.08 -4.31 -26.55
CA LEU A 294 6.78 -4.10 -27.16
C LEU A 294 6.93 -4.06 -28.67
N GLU A 295 6.23 -4.94 -29.38
CA GLU A 295 5.88 -4.65 -30.76
C GLU A 295 4.72 -3.65 -30.68
N PRO A 296 4.83 -2.46 -31.28
CA PRO A 296 3.69 -1.56 -31.33
C PRO A 296 2.63 -2.26 -32.18
N ASP A 297 1.54 -2.69 -31.55
CA ASP A 297 0.26 -2.78 -32.25
C ASP A 297 0.02 -1.37 -32.81
N ASP A 298 -0.05 -1.28 -34.14
CA ASP A 298 -0.14 -0.08 -34.96
C ASP A 298 -0.33 1.23 -34.16
N PRO A 299 0.65 2.15 -34.08
CA PRO A 299 0.51 3.39 -33.32
C PRO A 299 -0.63 4.30 -33.82
N GLU A 300 -1.25 3.99 -34.97
CA GLU A 300 -2.49 4.60 -35.45
C GLU A 300 -3.77 4.02 -34.81
N TYR A 301 -3.73 2.82 -34.18
CA TYR A 301 -4.92 2.12 -33.68
C TYR A 301 -5.65 2.86 -32.54
N TYR A 302 -4.96 3.77 -31.84
CA TYR A 302 -5.54 4.62 -30.80
C TYR A 302 -5.57 6.10 -31.22
N SER A 303 -5.87 6.41 -32.49
CA SER A 303 -6.06 7.79 -32.96
C SER A 303 -7.47 8.33 -32.68
N TYR A 304 -7.60 9.19 -31.68
CA TYR A 304 -8.48 10.37 -31.73
C TYR A 304 -7.78 11.55 -31.08
#